data_AF-A0A552IMB4-F1
#
_entry.id   AF-A0A552IMB4-F1
#
_cell.length_a   1.000
_cell.length_b   1.000
_cell.length_c   1.000
_cell.angle_alpha   90.00
_cell.angle_beta   90.00
_cell.angle_gamma   90.00
#
_symmetry.space_group_name_H-M   'P 1'
#
loop_
_entity.id
_entity.type
_entity.pdbx_description
1 polymer ?
#
loop_
_entity_poly.entity_id
_entity_poly.type
_entity_poly.pdbx_seq_one_letter_code
_entity_poly.pdbx_strand_id
1 'polypeptide(L)'
;MKLLLGDIHTGETLIGLHRSFIQAGAKTVIISLWKVNDLATTILMQYFYYYLLKAKLSKAEALRKAKYSLQRLTIAKMRSQWLTEDAIKSAEKHSIGVAAHLRELSQKSDLERPYEAPKYWAAFICLGNPVGLPLLPF
;
A
#
# COMPACT_ATOMS: atom_id res chain seq x y z
N MET A 1 -38.00 13.40 -2.00
CA MET A 1 -37.13 12.30 -1.55
C MET A 1 -36.63 11.52 -2.77
N LYS A 2 -35.45 11.84 -3.31
CA LYS A 2 -34.64 10.94 -4.16
C LYS A 2 -33.18 11.40 -4.16
N LEU A 3 -32.29 10.42 -4.19
CA LEU A 3 -30.98 10.39 -3.56
C LEU A 3 -29.86 11.19 -4.27
N LEU A 4 -28.93 11.62 -3.42
CA LEU A 4 -27.55 12.00 -3.68
C LEU A 4 -26.86 11.06 -4.69
N LEU A 5 -26.58 11.53 -5.89
CA LEU A 5 -25.52 11.03 -6.78
C LEU A 5 -25.18 12.17 -7.75
N GLY A 6 -24.63 13.24 -7.18
CA GLY A 6 -23.86 14.21 -7.93
C GLY A 6 -22.46 13.64 -8.10
N ASP A 7 -22.02 13.58 -9.35
CA ASP A 7 -20.69 13.22 -9.82
C ASP A 7 -19.63 14.10 -9.13
N ILE A 8 -19.27 13.73 -7.90
CA ILE A 8 -18.26 14.44 -7.10
C ILE A 8 -16.90 13.97 -7.59
N HIS A 9 -16.32 14.79 -8.46
CA HIS A 9 -14.90 14.93 -8.69
C HIS A 9 -14.09 14.36 -7.51
N THR A 10 -13.42 13.23 -7.74
CA THR A 10 -12.72 12.41 -6.72
C THR A 10 -11.78 13.21 -5.80
N GLY A 11 -11.37 14.42 -6.22
CA GLY A 11 -10.59 15.37 -5.42
C GLY A 11 -11.34 15.98 -4.22
N GLU A 12 -12.61 16.35 -4.32
CA GLU A 12 -13.31 17.09 -3.25
C GLU A 12 -13.71 16.19 -2.07
N THR A 13 -14.14 14.97 -2.36
CA THR A 13 -14.47 13.96 -1.34
C THR A 13 -13.24 13.50 -0.57
N LEU A 14 -12.10 13.39 -1.26
CA LEU A 14 -10.82 13.10 -0.63
C LEU A 14 -10.40 14.21 0.32
N ILE A 15 -10.70 15.48 -0.02
CA ILE A 15 -10.43 16.64 0.83
C ILE A 15 -11.23 16.60 2.14
N GLY A 16 -12.52 16.26 2.05
CA GLY A 16 -13.37 16.11 3.24
C GLY A 16 -12.97 14.93 4.13
N LEU A 17 -12.63 13.79 3.53
CA LEU A 17 -12.36 12.56 4.25
C LEU A 17 -11.04 12.59 5.03
N HIS A 18 -9.95 13.10 4.45
CA HIS A 18 -8.70 13.16 5.22
C HIS A 18 -8.78 14.19 6.34
N ARG A 19 -9.49 15.31 6.13
CA ARG A 19 -9.70 16.34 7.16
C ARG A 19 -10.44 15.78 8.37
N SER A 20 -11.46 14.96 8.18
CA SER A 20 -12.17 14.35 9.32
C SER A 20 -11.28 13.43 10.14
N PHE A 21 -10.39 12.65 9.50
CA PHE A 21 -9.41 11.83 10.23
C PHE A 21 -8.39 12.66 11.00
N ILE A 22 -7.85 13.73 10.40
CA ILE A 22 -6.93 14.63 11.10
C ILE A 22 -7.64 15.35 12.26
N GLN A 23 -8.87 15.83 12.03
CA GLN A 23 -9.68 16.51 13.04
C GLN A 23 -10.11 15.57 14.18
N ALA A 24 -10.29 14.28 13.89
CA ALA A 24 -10.48 13.23 14.88
C ALA A 24 -9.19 12.84 15.64
N GLY A 25 -8.07 13.52 15.38
CA GLY A 25 -6.81 13.37 16.13
C GLY A 25 -5.76 12.48 15.46
N ALA A 26 -5.98 12.00 14.24
CA ALA A 26 -4.95 11.26 13.52
C ALA A 26 -3.76 12.18 13.19
N LYS A 27 -2.55 11.83 13.67
CA LYS A 27 -1.33 12.61 13.39
C LYS A 27 -0.84 12.47 11.94
N THR A 28 -1.15 11.34 11.33
CA THR A 28 -0.79 11.04 9.93
C THR A 28 -1.77 10.04 9.35
N VAL A 29 -2.17 10.24 8.10
CA VAL A 29 -3.08 9.35 7.36
C VAL A 29 -2.40 8.94 6.05
N ILE A 30 -2.43 7.64 5.75
CA ILE A 30 -2.00 7.10 4.45
C ILE A 30 -3.24 6.69 3.68
N ILE A 31 -3.40 7.21 2.46
CA ILE A 31 -4.56 6.93 1.60
C ILE A 31 -4.10 6.62 0.17
N SER A 32 -4.91 5.86 -0.57
CA SER A 32 -4.73 5.63 -2.01
C SER A 32 -5.67 6.53 -2.82
N LEU A 33 -5.16 7.19 -3.85
CA LEU A 33 -5.92 8.05 -4.76
C LEU A 33 -6.87 7.29 -5.70
N TRP A 34 -6.55 6.03 -6.00
CA TRP A 34 -7.37 5.14 -6.83
C TRP A 34 -7.33 3.72 -6.25
N LYS A 35 -8.20 2.84 -6.75
CA LYS A 35 -8.19 1.42 -6.38
C LYS A 35 -6.89 0.77 -6.85
N VAL A 36 -6.11 0.24 -5.91
CA VAL A 36 -4.88 -0.50 -6.18
C VAL A 36 -5.15 -2.00 -6.06
N ASN A 37 -4.40 -2.81 -6.79
CA ASN A 37 -4.42 -4.27 -6.63
C ASN A 37 -4.13 -4.68 -5.17
N ASP A 38 -4.90 -5.63 -4.64
CA ASP A 38 -4.85 -6.02 -3.23
C ASP A 38 -3.50 -6.63 -2.84
N LEU A 39 -2.89 -7.42 -3.73
CA LEU A 39 -1.60 -8.05 -3.50
C LEU A 39 -0.48 -7.00 -3.48
N ALA A 40 -0.47 -6.08 -4.44
CA ALA A 40 0.44 -4.93 -4.46
C ALA A 40 0.31 -4.10 -3.17
N THR A 41 -0.91 -3.83 -2.72
CA THR A 41 -1.19 -3.09 -1.48
C THR A 41 -0.65 -3.82 -0.25
N THR A 42 -0.87 -5.14 -0.18
CA THR A 42 -0.40 -5.98 0.92
C THR A 42 1.13 -5.93 1.03
N ILE A 43 1.82 -6.11 -0.09
CA ILE A 43 3.30 -6.06 -0.14
C ILE A 43 3.81 -4.66 0.21
N LEU A 44 3.18 -3.61 -0.32
CA LEU A 44 3.54 -2.23 -0.02
C LEU A 44 3.45 -1.96 1.48
N MET A 45 2.39 -2.41 2.14
CA MET A 45 2.21 -2.22 3.57
C MET A 45 3.20 -3.04 4.39
N GLN A 46 3.55 -4.26 3.97
CA GLN A 46 4.64 -5.02 4.62
C GLN A 46 5.97 -4.26 4.56
N TYR A 47 6.35 -3.74 3.39
CA TYR A 47 7.56 -2.92 3.28
C TYR A 47 7.46 -1.62 4.09
N PHE A 48 6.31 -0.97 4.08
CA PHE A 48 6.07 0.24 4.87
C PHE A 48 6.30 -0.01 6.36
N TYR A 49 5.64 -1.02 6.94
CA TYR A 49 5.79 -1.34 8.36
C TYR A 49 7.20 -1.84 8.69
N TYR A 50 7.86 -2.56 7.79
CA TYR A 50 9.27 -2.91 7.96
C TYR A 50 10.14 -1.65 8.08
N TYR A 51 10.03 -0.70 7.15
CA TYR A 51 10.83 0.52 7.20
C TYR A 51 10.47 1.44 8.37
N LEU A 52 9.20 1.47 8.75
CA LEU A 52 8.71 2.27 9.88
C LEU A 52 9.19 1.70 11.22
N LEU A 53 9.01 0.39 11.45
CA LEU A 53 9.20 -0.22 12.77
C LEU A 53 10.61 -0.78 12.94
N LYS A 54 11.17 -1.43 11.91
CA LYS A 54 12.49 -2.06 11.99
C LYS A 54 13.59 -1.08 11.63
N ALA A 55 13.43 -0.32 10.55
CA ALA A 55 14.41 0.68 10.14
C ALA A 55 14.22 2.06 10.81
N LYS A 56 13.15 2.23 11.62
CA LYS A 56 12.85 3.43 12.40
C LYS A 56 12.83 4.73 11.57
N LEU A 57 12.42 4.65 10.30
CA LEU A 57 12.30 5.81 9.42
C LEU A 57 11.04 6.62 9.73
N SER A 58 11.01 7.89 9.31
CA SER A 58 9.78 8.69 9.36
C SER A 58 8.69 8.07 8.47
N LYS A 59 7.42 8.42 8.68
CA LYS A 59 6.31 7.81 7.92
C LYS A 59 6.40 8.14 6.43
N ALA A 60 6.83 9.35 6.08
CA ALA A 60 7.04 9.73 4.68
C ALA A 60 8.20 8.94 4.05
N GLU A 61 9.33 8.81 4.75
CA GLU A 61 10.48 8.06 4.25
C GLU A 61 10.20 6.57 4.14
N ALA A 62 9.50 5.99 5.12
CA ALA A 62 9.07 4.61 5.10
C ALA A 62 8.15 4.33 3.90
N LEU A 63 7.17 5.21 3.64
CA LEU A 63 6.29 5.08 2.48
C LEU A 63 7.07 5.22 1.16
N ARG A 64 7.99 6.19 1.08
CA ARG A 64 8.84 6.38 -0.10
C ARG A 64 9.71 5.15 -0.38
N LYS A 65 10.36 4.59 0.65
CA LYS A 65 11.16 3.36 0.50
C LYS A 65 10.28 2.15 0.18
N ALA A 66 9.08 2.05 0.74
CA ALA A 66 8.16 0.96 0.42
C ALA A 66 7.74 0.98 -1.06
N LYS A 67 7.38 2.15 -1.60
CA LYS A 67 7.08 2.32 -3.03
C LYS A 67 8.27 1.91 -3.91
N TYR A 68 9.47 2.36 -3.55
CA TYR A 68 10.70 2.03 -4.27
C TYR A 68 11.00 0.51 -4.26
N SER A 69 10.82 -0.13 -3.12
CA SER A 69 11.01 -1.58 -2.98
C SER A 69 9.97 -2.39 -3.75
N LEU A 70 8.71 -1.95 -3.76
CA LEU A 70 7.66 -2.59 -4.55
C LEU A 70 7.93 -2.46 -6.06
N GLN A 71 8.28 -1.25 -6.53
CA GLN A 71 8.56 -1.01 -7.95
C GLN A 71 9.68 -1.91 -8.49
N ARG A 72 10.67 -2.23 -7.66
CA ARG A 72 11.84 -3.04 -8.02
C ARG A 72 11.71 -4.51 -7.65
N LEU A 73 10.54 -4.93 -7.16
CA LEU A 73 10.31 -6.29 -6.76
C LEU A 73 10.27 -7.19 -8.00
N THR A 74 11.15 -8.19 -8.03
CA THR A 74 11.20 -9.20 -9.08
C THR A 74 10.53 -10.49 -8.64
N ILE A 75 10.05 -11.29 -9.59
CA ILE A 75 9.50 -12.62 -9.31
C ILE A 75 10.51 -13.50 -8.55
N ALA A 76 11.80 -13.47 -8.91
CA ALA A 76 12.85 -14.21 -8.18
C ALA A 76 12.85 -13.89 -6.68
N LYS A 77 12.79 -12.60 -6.34
CA LYS A 77 12.77 -12.15 -4.95
C LYS A 77 11.47 -12.53 -4.25
N MET A 78 10.36 -12.55 -4.97
CA MET A 78 9.06 -12.99 -4.45
C MET A 78 9.08 -14.48 -4.08
N ARG A 79 9.63 -15.34 -4.95
CA ARG A 79 9.82 -16.79 -4.67
C ARG A 79 10.62 -17.03 -3.39
N SER A 80 11.66 -16.23 -3.14
CA SER A 80 12.49 -16.36 -1.94
C SER A 80 11.84 -15.90 -0.64
N GLN A 81 10.78 -15.08 -0.69
CA GLN A 81 10.19 -14.45 0.50
C GLN A 81 8.76 -14.91 0.79
N TRP A 82 7.88 -15.00 -0.22
CA TRP A 82 6.44 -15.15 0.00
C TRP A 82 5.65 -15.86 -1.14
N LEU A 83 6.30 -16.23 -2.25
CA LEU A 83 5.70 -16.99 -3.36
C LEU A 83 6.10 -18.47 -3.29
N THR A 84 5.85 -19.08 -2.13
CA THR A 84 6.03 -20.52 -1.91
C THR A 84 4.72 -21.28 -2.11
N GLU A 85 4.80 -22.58 -2.41
CA GLU A 85 3.62 -23.45 -2.52
C GLU A 85 2.72 -23.38 -1.28
N ASP A 86 3.30 -23.29 -0.09
CA ASP A 86 2.56 -23.18 1.17
C ASP A 86 1.80 -21.84 1.27
N ALA A 87 2.40 -20.75 0.78
CA ALA A 87 1.76 -19.44 0.76
C ALA A 87 0.58 -19.42 -0.23
N ILE A 88 0.72 -20.06 -1.39
CA ILE A 88 -0.35 -20.19 -2.39
C ILE A 88 -1.51 -21.00 -1.81
N LYS A 89 -1.23 -22.18 -1.22
CA LYS A 89 -2.25 -23.02 -0.57
C LYS A 89 -2.93 -22.34 0.62
N SER A 90 -2.21 -21.49 1.36
CA SER A 90 -2.77 -20.71 2.45
C SER A 90 -3.70 -19.59 1.94
N ALA A 91 -3.33 -18.94 0.82
CA ALA A 91 -4.16 -17.93 0.17
C ALA A 91 -5.46 -18.52 -0.40
N GLU A 92 -5.43 -19.76 -0.91
CA GLU A 92 -6.62 -20.46 -1.42
C GLU A 92 -7.71 -20.63 -0.36
N LYS A 93 -7.33 -20.76 0.90
CA LYS A 93 -8.29 -20.89 2.02
C LYS A 93 -9.00 -19.58 2.36
N HIS A 94 -8.44 -18.44 1.97
CA HIS A 94 -8.93 -17.12 2.40
C HIS A 94 -9.48 -16.27 1.25
N SER A 95 -8.93 -16.39 0.03
CA SER A 95 -9.41 -15.67 -1.15
C SER A 95 -8.97 -16.34 -2.45
N ILE A 96 -9.95 -16.78 -3.24
CA ILE A 96 -9.75 -17.40 -4.55
C ILE A 96 -9.00 -16.45 -5.50
N GLY A 97 -9.33 -15.16 -5.47
CA GLY A 97 -8.72 -14.15 -6.36
C GLY A 97 -7.23 -13.93 -6.07
N VAL A 98 -6.82 -13.98 -4.79
CA VAL A 98 -5.42 -13.86 -4.40
C VAL A 98 -4.64 -15.09 -4.85
N ALA A 99 -5.17 -16.29 -4.61
CA ALA A 99 -4.52 -17.53 -5.03
C ALA A 99 -4.32 -17.62 -6.56
N ALA A 100 -5.34 -17.26 -7.34
CA ALA A 100 -5.25 -17.25 -8.79
C ALA A 100 -4.14 -16.29 -9.28
N HIS A 101 -4.06 -15.10 -8.70
CA HIS A 101 -3.02 -14.14 -9.06
C HIS A 101 -1.62 -14.59 -8.62
N LEU A 102 -1.49 -15.26 -7.47
CA LEU A 102 -0.21 -15.85 -7.06
C LEU A 102 0.27 -16.94 -8.03
N ARG A 103 -0.65 -17.79 -8.51
CA ARG A 103 -0.32 -18.81 -9.52
C ARG A 103 0.09 -18.20 -10.86
N GLU A 104 -0.57 -17.12 -11.29
CA GLU A 104 -0.14 -16.38 -12.48
C GLU A 104 1.28 -15.85 -12.31
N LEU A 105 1.60 -15.26 -11.15
CA LEU A 105 2.92 -14.73 -10.86
C LEU A 105 3.99 -15.83 -10.75
N SER A 106 3.64 -17.04 -10.31
CA SER A 106 4.60 -18.16 -10.19
C SER A 106 4.99 -18.76 -11.53
N GLN A 107 4.25 -18.49 -12.60
CA GLN A 107 4.57 -18.92 -13.97
C GLN A 107 5.43 -17.91 -14.73
N LYS A 108 5.61 -16.69 -14.19
CA LYS A 108 6.35 -15.61 -14.84
C LYS A 108 7.86 -15.74 -14.69
N SER A 109 8.58 -15.03 -15.55
CA SER A 109 10.03 -14.98 -15.55
C SER A 109 10.57 -14.35 -14.27
N ASP A 110 11.65 -14.90 -13.74
CA ASP A 110 12.30 -14.46 -12.51
C ASP A 110 12.79 -13.00 -12.54
N LEU A 111 13.09 -12.48 -13.73
CA LEU A 111 13.52 -11.10 -13.94
C LEU A 111 12.35 -10.11 -14.04
N GLU A 112 11.12 -10.60 -14.22
CA GLU A 112 9.95 -9.75 -14.40
C GLU A 112 9.63 -8.96 -13.12
N ARG A 113 9.24 -7.69 -13.31
CA ARG A 113 8.80 -6.79 -12.24
C ARG A 113 7.30 -6.53 -12.35
N PRO A 114 6.45 -7.36 -11.72
CA PRO A 114 5.00 -7.28 -11.91
C PRO A 114 4.40 -5.95 -11.45
N TYR A 115 5.07 -5.23 -10.54
CA TYR A 115 4.58 -4.00 -9.92
C TYR A 115 5.38 -2.75 -10.28
N GLU A 116 6.12 -2.77 -11.38
CA GLU A 116 6.93 -1.62 -11.82
C GLU A 116 6.06 -0.40 -12.19
N ALA A 117 4.90 -0.65 -12.80
CA ALA A 117 4.02 0.41 -13.28
C ALA A 117 3.46 1.29 -12.14
N PRO A 118 3.41 2.63 -12.31
CA PRO A 118 2.94 3.56 -11.28
C PRO A 118 1.55 3.27 -10.70
N LYS A 119 0.67 2.61 -11.46
CA LYS A 119 -0.68 2.22 -11.01
C LYS A 119 -0.68 1.41 -9.70
N TYR A 120 0.41 0.70 -9.38
CA TYR A 120 0.52 -0.15 -8.20
C TYR A 120 1.00 0.56 -6.92
N TRP A 121 1.63 1.73 -7.05
CA TRP A 121 2.32 2.37 -5.91
C TRP A 121 2.18 3.89 -5.86
N ALA A 122 1.96 4.56 -6.99
CA ALA A 122 1.87 6.02 -7.05
C ALA A 122 0.61 6.55 -6.37
N ALA A 123 -0.43 5.71 -6.24
CA ALA A 123 -1.69 6.06 -5.59
C ALA A 123 -1.52 6.49 -4.14
N PHE A 124 -0.54 5.93 -3.42
CA PHE A 124 -0.44 6.11 -1.98
C PHE A 124 0.15 7.47 -1.63
N ILE A 125 -0.53 8.25 -0.80
CA ILE A 125 0.01 9.52 -0.29
C ILE A 125 -0.01 9.50 1.24
N CYS A 126 0.87 10.30 1.84
CA CYS A 126 1.00 10.45 3.29
C CYS A 126 0.65 11.89 3.65
N LEU A 127 -0.41 12.08 4.45
CA LEU A 127 -0.95 13.37 4.84
C LEU A 127 -0.82 13.58 6.35
N GLY A 128 -0.55 14.81 6.82
CA GLY A 128 -0.40 15.15 8.23
C GLY A 128 1.03 15.57 8.59
N ASN A 129 1.49 15.31 9.82
CA ASN A 129 2.88 15.52 10.23
C ASN A 129 3.68 14.20 10.07
N PRO A 130 4.37 13.98 8.93
CA PRO A 130 5.06 12.73 8.66
C PRO A 130 6.34 12.54 9.48
N VAL A 131 6.90 13.61 10.04
CA VAL A 131 8.20 13.65 10.75
C VAL A 131 8.03 13.33 12.25
N GLY A 132 6.82 13.47 12.80
CA GLY A 132 6.56 13.33 14.24
C GLY A 132 6.42 14.70 14.91
N LEU A 133 5.65 14.79 16.00
CA LEU A 133 5.55 16.03 16.77
C LEU A 133 6.93 16.36 17.35
N PRO A 134 7.42 17.61 17.26
CA PRO A 134 8.39 18.06 18.24
C PRO A 134 7.75 17.89 19.62
N LEU A 135 8.46 17.23 20.53
CA LEU A 135 8.06 17.17 21.92
C LEU A 135 8.01 18.61 22.42
N LEU A 136 6.81 19.16 22.61
CA LEU A 136 6.67 20.42 23.30
C LEU A 136 7.20 20.19 24.73
N PRO A 137 8.13 21.02 25.23
CA PRO A 137 8.50 20.97 26.63
C PRO A 137 7.26 21.38 27.43
N PHE A 138 6.84 20.52 28.34
CA PHE A 138 6.02 20.93 29.48
C PHE A 138 6.95 21.52 30.54
#